data_AF-A0A667ZM32-F1
#
_entry.id   AF-A0A667ZM32-F1
#
_cell.length_a   1.000
_cell.length_b   1.000
_cell.length_c   1.000
_cell.angle_alpha   90.00
_cell.angle_beta   90.00
_cell.angle_gamma   90.00
#
_symmetry.space_group_name_H-M   'P 1'
#
loop_
_entity.id
_entity.type
_entity.pdbx_description
1 polymer ?
#
loop_
_entity_poly.entity_id
_entity_poly.type
_entity_poly.pdbx_seq_one_letter_code
_entity_poly.pdbx_strand_id
1 'polypeptide(L)'
;LRKTFDHFLIQSSGGFVTWNSVGVAHVNGRLAMTRSIGDFHLKQSGVIAKPDTRRITVHHTGDAFLALTTDGINFLLSDQEICDVINQCHNPTEAAEIISQQALQYGSEDNATIIIVPLGAWGKQQSPAAVYSMSRNFASSGRWA
;
A
#
# COMPACT_ATOMS: atom_id res chain seq x y z
N LEU A 1 3.65 9.97 -14.73
CA LEU A 1 2.49 10.06 -15.64
C LEU A 1 1.12 9.98 -14.94
N ARG A 2 0.89 9.10 -13.94
CA ARG A 2 -0.42 9.04 -13.23
C ARG A 2 -0.63 10.08 -12.12
N LYS A 3 0.36 10.29 -11.24
CA LYS A 3 0.30 11.38 -10.23
C LYS A 3 0.08 12.76 -10.88
N THR A 4 0.64 12.96 -12.07
CA THR A 4 0.50 14.19 -12.87
C THR A 4 -0.89 14.40 -13.44
N PHE A 5 -1.60 13.33 -13.85
CA PHE A 5 -2.97 13.46 -14.36
C PHE A 5 -3.95 13.81 -13.24
N ASP A 6 -3.84 13.13 -12.10
CA ASP A 6 -4.70 13.40 -10.95
C ASP A 6 -4.46 14.81 -10.39
N HIS A 7 -3.20 15.25 -10.32
CA HIS A 7 -2.88 16.63 -9.95
C HIS A 7 -3.49 17.66 -10.91
N PHE A 8 -3.41 17.40 -12.22
CA PHE A 8 -4.04 18.25 -13.23
C PHE A 8 -5.57 18.31 -13.07
N LEU A 9 -6.22 17.18 -12.78
CA LEU A 9 -7.67 17.14 -12.53
C LEU A 9 -8.07 18.05 -11.36
N ILE A 10 -7.34 17.96 -10.24
CA ILE A 10 -7.57 18.83 -9.08
C ILE A 10 -7.48 20.30 -9.49
N GLN A 11 -6.37 20.70 -10.12
CA GLN A 11 -6.14 22.10 -10.51
C GLN A 11 -7.16 22.61 -11.55
N SER A 12 -7.45 21.81 -12.57
CA SER A 12 -8.41 22.17 -13.63
C SER A 12 -9.86 22.27 -13.11
N SER A 13 -10.17 21.59 -12.01
CA SER A 13 -11.48 21.63 -11.35
C SER A 13 -11.55 22.71 -10.24
N GLY A 14 -10.56 23.60 -10.15
CA GLY A 14 -10.51 24.67 -9.16
C GLY A 14 -10.14 24.21 -7.74
N GLY A 15 -9.73 22.96 -7.56
CA GLY A 15 -9.08 22.50 -6.34
C GLY A 15 -7.60 22.89 -6.28
N PHE A 16 -7.01 22.76 -5.10
CA PHE A 16 -5.58 23.02 -4.89
C PHE A 16 -4.95 21.95 -3.99
N VAL A 17 -3.62 21.84 -4.02
CA VAL A 17 -2.87 20.90 -3.18
C VAL A 17 -2.00 21.69 -2.22
N THR A 18 -2.11 21.39 -0.93
CA THR A 18 -1.27 21.96 0.13
C THR A 18 -0.44 20.88 0.80
N TRP A 19 0.74 21.24 1.27
CA TRP A 19 1.64 20.32 1.98
C TRP A 19 1.66 20.68 3.46
N ASN A 20 1.53 19.67 4.33
CA ASN A 20 1.69 19.88 5.78
C ASN A 20 3.19 19.87 6.18
N SER A 21 3.47 20.12 7.46
CA SER A 21 4.84 20.14 8.01
C SER A 21 5.56 18.78 7.94
N VAL A 22 4.80 17.70 7.75
CA VAL A 22 5.30 16.31 7.61
C VAL A 22 5.42 15.92 6.13
N GLY A 23 5.20 16.86 5.20
CA GLY A 23 5.34 16.64 3.77
C GLY A 23 4.24 15.80 3.13
N VAL A 24 3.08 15.65 3.76
CA VAL A 24 1.91 14.99 3.17
C VAL A 24 1.07 16.01 2.39
N ALA A 25 0.81 15.71 1.12
CA ALA A 25 -0.03 16.50 0.24
C ALA A 25 -1.52 16.27 0.52
N HIS A 26 -2.28 17.35 0.61
CA HIS A 26 -3.72 17.33 0.84
C HIS A 26 -4.46 18.17 -0.20
N VAL A 27 -5.52 17.60 -0.78
CA VAL A 27 -6.48 18.32 -1.62
C VAL A 27 -7.30 19.26 -0.74
N ASN A 28 -7.27 20.55 -1.09
CA ASN A 28 -7.89 21.66 -0.36
C ASN A 28 -7.56 21.66 1.15
N GLY A 29 -6.36 21.18 1.54
CA GLY A 29 -5.95 21.05 2.94
C GLY A 29 -6.73 20.02 3.75
N ARG A 30 -7.49 19.13 3.11
CA ARG A 30 -8.38 18.18 3.80
C ARG A 30 -8.10 16.71 3.51
N LEU A 31 -7.96 16.33 2.24
CA LEU A 31 -7.93 14.92 1.85
C LEU A 31 -6.57 14.53 1.27
N ALA A 32 -5.92 13.52 1.85
CA ALA A 32 -4.59 13.05 1.44
C ALA A 32 -4.61 12.17 0.15
N MET A 33 -5.73 12.12 -0.56
CA MET A 33 -5.93 11.34 -1.77
C MET A 33 -6.73 12.13 -2.83
N THR A 34 -6.51 11.79 -4.10
CA THR A 34 -7.16 12.45 -5.26
C THR A 34 -8.38 11.69 -5.76
N ARG A 35 -8.65 10.51 -5.20
CA ARG A 35 -9.77 9.64 -5.58
C ARG A 35 -10.36 9.01 -4.35
N SER A 36 -11.68 9.02 -4.24
CA SER A 36 -12.40 8.42 -3.12
C SER A 36 -13.86 8.14 -3.49
N ILE A 37 -14.48 7.20 -2.79
CA ILE A 37 -15.93 7.07 -2.73
C ILE A 37 -16.40 7.92 -1.54
N GLY A 38 -17.44 8.74 -1.70
CA GLY A 38 -17.83 9.73 -0.69
C GLY A 38 -17.21 11.11 -0.96
N ASP A 39 -16.81 11.85 0.08
CA ASP A 39 -16.22 13.19 -0.02
C ASP A 39 -16.96 14.15 -0.98
N PHE A 40 -18.29 14.20 -0.86
CA PHE A 40 -19.16 14.93 -1.79
C PHE A 40 -18.73 16.39 -1.99
N HIS A 41 -18.27 17.05 -0.92
CA HIS A 41 -17.79 18.43 -0.96
C HIS A 41 -16.51 18.63 -1.78
N LEU A 42 -15.71 17.58 -2.00
CA LEU A 42 -14.46 17.65 -2.78
C LEU A 42 -14.62 17.15 -4.21
N LYS A 43 -15.80 16.60 -4.58
CA LYS A 43 -16.08 16.13 -5.95
C LYS A 43 -16.00 17.26 -6.97
N GLN A 44 -16.46 18.46 -6.60
CA GLN A 44 -16.34 19.65 -7.44
C GLN A 44 -14.90 20.15 -7.57
N SER A 45 -14.01 19.80 -6.64
CA SER A 45 -12.59 20.16 -6.65
C SER A 45 -11.71 19.10 -7.33
N GLY A 46 -12.30 18.20 -8.12
CA GLY A 46 -11.58 17.21 -8.93
C GLY A 46 -11.32 15.86 -8.26
N VAL A 47 -11.79 15.63 -7.03
CA VAL A 47 -11.72 14.29 -6.40
C VAL A 47 -12.73 13.37 -7.08
N ILE A 48 -12.29 12.29 -7.70
CA ILE A 48 -13.19 11.40 -8.48
C ILE A 48 -13.40 10.04 -7.80
N ALA A 49 -14.58 9.43 -8.01
CA ALA A 49 -14.88 8.08 -7.54
C ALA A 49 -14.52 6.97 -8.55
N LYS A 50 -14.14 7.35 -9.78
CA LYS A 50 -13.78 6.40 -10.83
C LYS A 50 -12.48 5.67 -10.47
N PRO A 51 -12.51 4.34 -10.29
CA PRO A 51 -11.31 3.59 -9.96
C PRO A 51 -10.35 3.50 -11.15
N ASP A 52 -9.09 3.16 -10.85
CA ASP A 52 -8.21 2.60 -11.86
C ASP A 52 -8.45 1.10 -11.95
N THR A 53 -8.57 0.57 -13.16
CA THR A 53 -8.85 -0.85 -13.38
C THR A 53 -7.67 -1.47 -14.10
N ARG A 54 -7.16 -2.58 -13.57
CA ARG A 54 -6.13 -3.39 -14.20
C ARG A 54 -6.63 -4.83 -14.34
N ARG A 55 -6.28 -5.45 -15.46
CA ARG A 55 -6.49 -6.87 -15.70
C ARG A 55 -5.13 -7.52 -15.90
N ILE A 56 -4.87 -8.54 -15.11
CA ILE A 56 -3.61 -9.30 -15.12
C ILE A 56 -3.99 -10.76 -15.29
N THR A 57 -3.26 -11.49 -16.12
CA THR A 57 -3.42 -12.93 -16.27
C THR A 57 -2.65 -13.63 -15.16
N VAL A 58 -3.31 -14.50 -14.40
CA VAL A 58 -2.66 -15.28 -13.33
C VAL A 58 -2.03 -16.54 -13.92
N HIS A 59 -0.74 -16.73 -13.66
CA HIS A 59 0.02 -17.91 -14.03
C HIS A 59 0.23 -18.80 -12.80
N HIS A 60 -0.53 -19.89 -12.70
CA HIS A 60 -0.48 -20.81 -11.55
C HIS A 60 0.90 -21.42 -11.25
N THR A 61 1.84 -21.37 -12.19
CA THR A 61 3.21 -21.85 -12.01
C THR A 61 4.16 -20.79 -11.42
N GLY A 62 3.83 -19.50 -11.54
CA GLY A 62 4.69 -18.39 -11.12
C GLY A 62 4.08 -17.51 -10.03
N ASP A 63 2.77 -17.28 -10.06
CA ASP A 63 2.10 -16.38 -9.14
C ASP A 63 1.73 -17.10 -7.84
N ALA A 64 2.33 -16.65 -6.74
CA ALA A 64 2.20 -17.29 -5.43
C ALA A 64 1.02 -16.75 -4.61
N PHE A 65 0.76 -15.44 -4.65
CA PHE A 65 -0.30 -14.79 -3.88
C PHE A 65 -0.69 -13.43 -4.45
N LEU A 66 -1.84 -12.93 -4.02
CA LEU A 66 -2.24 -11.53 -4.11
C LEU A 66 -2.40 -10.98 -2.69
N ALA A 67 -1.68 -9.90 -2.39
CA ALA A 67 -1.80 -9.16 -1.12
C ALA A 67 -2.48 -7.82 -1.37
N LEU A 68 -3.47 -7.47 -0.53
CA LEU A 68 -4.14 -6.18 -0.51
C LEU A 68 -3.93 -5.56 0.87
N THR A 69 -3.44 -4.32 0.91
CA THR A 69 -3.08 -3.63 2.16
C THR A 69 -3.69 -2.24 2.23
N THR A 70 -3.92 -1.75 3.45
CA THR A 70 -4.20 -0.33 3.73
C THR A 70 -2.90 0.46 3.96
N ASP A 71 -3.02 1.78 3.96
CA ASP A 71 -1.93 2.72 4.24
C ASP A 71 -1.31 2.56 5.63
N GLY A 72 -2.09 2.14 6.64
CA GLY A 72 -1.56 1.74 7.95
C GLY A 72 -0.48 0.64 7.90
N ILE A 73 -0.46 -0.19 6.85
CA ILE A 73 0.64 -1.13 6.57
C ILE A 73 1.72 -0.46 5.71
N ASN A 74 1.32 0.16 4.60
CA ASN A 74 2.24 0.62 3.55
C ASN A 74 3.12 1.80 3.96
N PHE A 75 2.79 2.51 5.04
CA PHE A 75 3.65 3.55 5.60
C PHE A 75 4.86 2.99 6.36
N LEU A 76 4.78 1.76 6.87
CA LEU A 76 5.81 1.16 7.73
C LEU A 76 6.52 -0.01 7.08
N LEU A 77 5.82 -0.78 6.24
CA LEU A 77 6.35 -1.95 5.55
C LEU A 77 6.37 -1.71 4.04
N SER A 78 7.51 -2.04 3.42
CA SER A 78 7.64 -2.04 1.98
C SER A 78 7.02 -3.27 1.33
N ASP A 79 6.66 -3.17 0.05
CA ASP A 79 6.13 -4.29 -0.75
C ASP A 79 7.04 -5.54 -0.67
N GLN A 80 8.36 -5.34 -0.64
CA GLN A 80 9.32 -6.44 -0.52
C GLN A 80 9.29 -7.09 0.86
N GLU A 81 9.23 -6.31 1.94
CA GLU A 81 9.13 -6.84 3.31
C GLU A 81 7.84 -7.64 3.50
N ILE A 82 6.72 -7.14 2.95
CA ILE A 82 5.44 -7.87 2.92
C ILE A 82 5.62 -9.20 2.21
N CYS A 83 6.25 -9.21 1.03
CA CYS A 83 6.49 -10.45 0.28
C CYS A 83 7.41 -11.43 1.02
N ASP A 84 8.47 -10.93 1.67
CA ASP A 84 9.42 -11.75 2.42
C ASP A 84 8.76 -12.42 3.61
N VAL A 85 7.91 -11.70 4.36
CA VAL A 85 7.14 -12.26 5.48
C VAL A 85 6.16 -13.32 4.97
N ILE A 86 5.41 -13.04 3.90
CA ILE A 86 4.46 -13.99 3.31
C ILE A 86 5.17 -15.29 2.90
N ASN A 87 6.34 -15.20 2.27
CA ASN A 87 7.10 -16.36 1.81
C ASN A 87 7.72 -17.20 2.95
N GLN A 88 7.85 -16.65 4.15
CA GLN A 88 8.35 -17.36 5.33
C GLN A 88 7.23 -18.09 6.11
N CYS A 89 5.97 -17.73 5.87
CA CYS A 89 4.84 -18.30 6.58
C CYS A 89 4.30 -19.53 5.85
N HIS A 90 3.79 -20.50 6.62
CA HIS A 90 3.16 -21.68 6.01
C HIS A 90 1.72 -21.38 5.57
N ASN A 91 1.00 -20.59 6.37
CA ASN A 91 -0.41 -20.28 6.19
C ASN A 91 -0.60 -18.79 5.84
N PRO A 92 -1.43 -18.44 4.83
CA PRO A 92 -1.79 -17.04 4.55
C PRO A 92 -2.41 -16.31 5.76
N THR A 93 -3.16 -16.99 6.62
CA THR A 93 -3.74 -16.36 7.82
C THR A 93 -2.66 -15.94 8.82
N GLU A 94 -1.66 -16.80 9.01
CA GLU A 94 -0.49 -16.52 9.87
C GLU A 94 0.30 -15.33 9.32
N ALA A 95 0.55 -15.31 8.00
CA ALA A 95 1.22 -14.19 7.36
C ALA A 95 0.48 -12.86 7.56
N ALA A 96 -0.84 -12.88 7.42
CA ALA A 96 -1.68 -11.68 7.62
C ALA A 96 -1.60 -11.19 9.08
N GLU A 97 -1.64 -12.11 10.05
CA GLU A 97 -1.52 -11.78 11.46
C GLU A 97 -0.15 -11.18 11.79
N ILE A 98 0.94 -11.81 11.33
CA ILE A 98 2.31 -11.31 11.54
C ILE A 98 2.49 -9.92 10.94
N ILE A 99 2.02 -9.68 9.71
CA ILE A 99 2.19 -8.38 9.05
C ILE A 99 1.40 -7.28 9.77
N SER A 100 0.15 -7.56 10.18
CA SER A 100 -0.66 -6.60 10.93
C SER A 100 -0.04 -6.28 12.30
N GLN A 101 0.48 -7.29 13.01
CA GLN A 101 1.19 -7.10 14.28
C GLN A 101 2.51 -6.34 14.09
N GLN A 102 3.26 -6.60 13.03
CA GLN A 102 4.50 -5.88 12.72
C GLN A 102 4.25 -4.40 12.47
N ALA A 103 3.19 -4.04 11.73
CA ALA A 103 2.82 -2.65 11.53
C ALA A 103 2.49 -1.95 12.87
N LEU A 104 1.74 -2.61 13.75
CA LEU A 104 1.47 -2.08 15.11
C LEU A 104 2.75 -1.93 15.93
N GLN A 105 3.66 -2.91 15.86
CA GLN A 105 4.93 -2.89 16.57
C GLN A 105 5.90 -1.79 16.08
N TYR A 106 5.80 -1.42 14.80
CA TYR A 106 6.55 -0.31 14.20
C TYR A 106 5.89 1.06 14.45
N GLY A 107 4.78 1.09 15.20
CA GLY A 107 4.13 2.32 15.63
C GLY A 107 3.05 2.82 14.69
N SER A 108 2.34 1.93 13.99
CA SER A 108 1.16 2.34 13.22
C SER A 108 0.12 2.97 14.14
N GLU A 109 -0.22 4.23 13.88
CA GLU A 109 -1.30 4.95 14.55
C GLU A 109 -2.64 4.83 13.80
N ASP A 110 -2.64 4.16 12.63
CA ASP A 110 -3.81 3.95 11.78
C ASP A 110 -4.25 2.48 11.73
N ASN A 111 -5.42 2.22 11.16
CA ASN A 111 -5.96 0.88 10.93
C ASN A 111 -5.10 0.10 9.93
N ALA A 112 -4.34 -0.85 10.47
CA ALA A 112 -3.51 -1.79 9.74
C ALA A 112 -4.32 -3.00 9.27
N THR A 113 -4.69 -3.05 7.99
CA THR A 113 -5.47 -4.16 7.40
C THR A 113 -4.72 -4.78 6.22
N ILE A 114 -4.70 -6.11 6.17
CA ILE A 114 -4.15 -6.90 5.07
C ILE A 114 -5.07 -8.09 4.73
N ILE A 115 -5.20 -8.37 3.43
CA ILE A 115 -5.86 -9.57 2.89
C ILE A 115 -4.87 -10.30 2.00
N ILE A 116 -4.70 -11.60 2.23
CA ILE A 116 -3.82 -12.47 1.44
C ILE A 116 -4.65 -13.55 0.77
N VAL A 117 -4.58 -13.59 -0.56
CA VAL A 117 -5.23 -14.62 -1.37
C VAL A 117 -4.14 -15.55 -1.92
N PRO A 118 -4.06 -16.81 -1.46
CA PRO A 118 -3.09 -17.77 -2.00
C PRO A 118 -3.45 -18.13 -3.45
N LEU A 119 -2.44 -18.20 -4.30
CA LEU A 119 -2.55 -18.58 -5.72
C LEU A 119 -1.83 -19.92 -5.97
N GLY A 120 -1.80 -20.35 -7.23
CA GLY A 120 -1.35 -21.69 -7.62
C GLY A 120 0.11 -22.02 -7.26
N ALA A 121 0.97 -21.01 -7.10
CA ALA A 121 2.38 -21.19 -6.74
C ALA A 121 2.68 -20.96 -5.24
N TRP A 122 1.66 -20.81 -4.37
CA TRP A 122 1.88 -20.66 -2.93
C TRP A 122 2.76 -21.79 -2.37
N GLY A 123 3.80 -21.43 -1.61
CA GLY A 123 4.74 -22.38 -1.00
C GLY A 123 5.66 -23.12 -1.98
N LYS A 124 5.54 -22.89 -3.31
CA LYS A 124 6.42 -23.50 -4.32
C LYS A 124 7.68 -22.69 -4.59
N GLN A 125 7.65 -21.39 -4.30
CA GLN A 125 8.81 -20.52 -4.35
C GLN A 125 9.57 -20.66 -3.02
N GLN A 126 10.58 -21.52 -2.98
CA GLN A 126 11.53 -21.52 -1.87
C GLN A 126 12.54 -20.41 -2.11
N SER A 127 12.42 -19.30 -1.38
CA SER A 127 13.52 -18.34 -1.28
C SER A 127 14.73 -19.04 -0.66
N PRO A 128 15.95 -18.93 -1.23
CA PRO A 128 17.14 -19.38 -0.52
C PRO A 128 17.18 -18.62 0.81
N ALA A 129 17.48 -19.33 1.89
CA ALA A 129 17.35 -18.92 3.30
C ALA A 129 17.95 -17.55 3.66
N ALA A 130 17.36 -16.47 3.17
CA ALA A 130 17.50 -15.13 3.70
C ALA A 130 16.56 -15.07 4.89
N VAL A 131 17.09 -15.44 6.06
CA VAL A 131 16.41 -15.20 7.33
C VAL A 131 16.14 -13.70 7.41
N TYR A 132 14.89 -13.29 7.24
CA TYR A 132 14.49 -11.92 7.51
C TYR A 132 14.75 -11.65 9.00
N SER A 133 15.77 -10.86 9.27
CA SER A 133 16.05 -10.37 10.61
C SER A 133 15.27 -9.09 10.80
N MET A 134 14.32 -9.11 11.75
CA MET A 134 13.57 -7.92 12.20
C MET A 134 14.49 -6.74 12.62
N SER A 135 15.80 -6.97 12.75
CA SER A 135 16.78 -6.01 13.25
C SER A 135 17.51 -5.20 12.16
N ARG A 136 17.31 -5.45 10.85
CA ARG A 136 18.24 -4.94 9.81
C ARG A 136 17.71 -3.97 8.74
N ASN A 137 16.42 -3.65 8.66
CA ASN A 137 15.90 -2.80 7.57
C ASN A 137 15.74 -1.29 7.85
N PHE A 138 16.49 -0.74 8.81
CA PHE A 138 16.48 0.73 9.01
C PHE A 138 17.11 1.52 7.85
N ALA A 139 17.77 0.85 6.89
CA ALA A 139 18.51 1.50 5.80
C ALA A 139 17.69 1.83 4.53
N SER A 140 16.42 1.42 4.45
CA SER A 140 15.58 1.57 3.24
C SER A 140 14.45 2.61 3.38
N SER A 141 14.22 3.15 4.58
CA SER A 141 13.14 4.10 4.86
C SER A 141 13.35 5.52 4.29
N GLY A 142 14.35 5.71 3.42
CA GLY A 142 14.53 6.91 2.60
C GLY A 142 13.47 7.06 1.51
N ARG A 143 12.18 7.06 1.86
CA ARG A 143 11.06 7.39 0.96
C ARG A 143 10.74 8.89 0.93
N TRP A 144 11.73 9.72 1.30
CA TRP A 144 11.63 11.18 1.42
C TRP A 144 12.93 11.89 0.97
N ALA A 145 13.51 11.46 -0.15
CA ALA A 145 14.49 12.25 -0.89
C ALA A 145 14.02 12.44 -2.34
#